data_AF-A0A2M7XY41-F1
#
_entry.id   AF-A0A2M7XY41-F1
#
_cell.length_a   1.000
_cell.length_b   1.000
_cell.length_c   1.000
_cell.angle_alpha   90.00
_cell.angle_beta   90.00
_cell.angle_gamma   90.00
#
_symmetry.space_group_name_H-M   'P 1'
#
loop_
_entity.id
_entity.type
_entity.pdbx_description
1 polymer ?
#
loop_
_entity_poly.entity_id
_entity_poly.type
_entity_poly.pdbx_seq_one_letter_code
_entity_poly.pdbx_strand_id
1 'polypeptide(L)'
;ESEGTILGANLCTFNLLQGTEYFPDLTDSILFLEDDYETVPHTFDRDLQSLIHLPDFNKVKGLVIGRFQKKSKITDELLTKIIKTKKELDNIPVIANVDFGHTDPKITFPIGGEVEITTIKKTSIKIEKH
;
A
#
# COMPACT_ATOMS: atom_id res chain seq x y z
N GLU A 1 12.59 -2.20 -9.82
CA GLU A 1 11.38 -2.04 -10.66
C GLU A 1 10.47 -3.22 -10.39
N SER A 2 9.17 -3.04 -10.59
CA SER A 2 8.17 -4.07 -10.37
C SER A 2 6.90 -3.72 -11.13
N GLU A 3 6.21 -4.73 -11.66
CA GLU A 3 4.94 -4.59 -12.37
C GLU A 3 3.88 -5.49 -11.74
N GLY A 4 2.63 -5.07 -11.76
CA GLY A 4 1.55 -5.88 -11.20
C GLY A 4 0.17 -5.26 -11.29
N THR A 5 -0.80 -6.03 -10.80
CA THR A 5 -2.20 -5.60 -10.72
C THR A 5 -2.40 -4.68 -9.53
N ILE A 6 -3.06 -3.53 -9.74
CA ILE A 6 -3.37 -2.59 -8.66
C ILE A 6 -4.50 -3.13 -7.79
N LEU A 7 -4.22 -3.33 -6.50
CA LEU A 7 -5.19 -3.68 -5.46
C LEU A 7 -5.06 -2.76 -4.24
N GLY A 8 -6.05 -2.76 -3.34
CA GLY A 8 -6.01 -2.02 -2.07
C GLY A 8 -7.04 -0.90 -1.97
N ALA A 9 -6.55 0.34 -1.87
CA ALA A 9 -7.17 1.59 -1.40
C ALA A 9 -7.09 1.77 0.13
N ASN A 10 -8.22 1.98 0.80
CA ASN A 10 -8.24 2.25 2.24
C ASN A 10 -7.88 0.97 3.03
N LEU A 11 -6.80 1.00 3.80
CA LEU A 11 -6.20 -0.18 4.44
C LEU A 11 -7.16 -0.87 5.41
N CYS A 12 -7.76 -0.11 6.33
CA CYS A 12 -8.68 -0.69 7.31
C CYS A 12 -9.95 -1.24 6.65
N THR A 13 -10.46 -0.58 5.60
CA THR A 13 -11.58 -1.08 4.79
C THR A 13 -11.21 -2.34 4.00
N PHE A 14 -10.04 -2.37 3.38
CA PHE A 14 -9.54 -3.53 2.64
C PHE A 14 -9.40 -4.76 3.55
N ASN A 15 -9.00 -4.53 4.80
CA ASN A 15 -8.94 -5.58 5.82
C ASN A 15 -10.31 -6.18 6.18
N LEU A 16 -11.43 -5.46 5.98
CA LEU A 16 -12.78 -6.01 6.23
C LEU A 16 -13.16 -7.15 5.27
N LEU A 17 -12.47 -7.27 4.13
CA LEU A 17 -12.70 -8.37 3.19
C LEU A 17 -12.00 -9.66 3.64
N GLN A 18 -11.03 -9.59 4.55
CA GLN A 18 -10.20 -10.73 4.96
C GLN A 18 -11.06 -11.87 5.52
N GLY A 19 -10.81 -13.10 5.05
CA GLY A 19 -11.57 -14.28 5.44
C GLY A 19 -12.93 -14.44 4.76
N THR A 20 -13.28 -13.55 3.82
CA THR A 20 -14.51 -13.64 3.01
C THR A 20 -14.19 -14.04 1.57
N GLU A 21 -15.22 -14.44 0.80
CA GLU A 21 -15.12 -14.70 -0.64
C GLU A 21 -14.79 -13.45 -1.48
N TYR A 22 -14.89 -12.26 -0.89
CA TYR A 22 -14.64 -10.98 -1.56
C TYR A 22 -13.19 -10.53 -1.47
N PHE A 23 -12.33 -11.19 -0.68
CA PHE A 23 -10.92 -10.86 -0.62
C PHE A 23 -10.24 -11.22 -1.96
N PRO A 24 -9.56 -10.28 -2.64
CA PRO A 24 -8.95 -10.57 -3.93
C PRO A 24 -7.70 -11.44 -3.79
N ASP A 25 -7.37 -12.19 -4.85
CA ASP A 25 -6.07 -12.84 -4.99
C ASP A 25 -4.96 -11.77 -5.07
N LEU A 26 -3.95 -11.87 -4.21
CA LEU A 26 -2.82 -10.94 -4.14
C LEU A 26 -1.69 -11.30 -5.11
N THR A 27 -1.82 -12.39 -5.86
CA THR A 27 -0.81 -12.86 -6.81
C THR A 27 -0.44 -11.76 -7.81
N ASP A 28 0.86 -11.47 -7.91
CA ASP A 28 1.41 -10.48 -8.85
C ASP A 28 0.79 -9.08 -8.70
N SER A 29 0.43 -8.68 -7.48
CA SER A 29 -0.20 -7.40 -7.19
C SER A 29 0.78 -6.32 -6.70
N ILE A 30 0.45 -5.06 -6.95
CA ILE A 30 1.04 -3.90 -6.30
C ILE A 30 -0.05 -3.25 -5.45
N LEU A 31 0.18 -3.20 -4.14
CA LEU A 31 -0.80 -2.72 -3.19
C LEU A 31 -0.72 -1.21 -3.03
N PHE A 32 -1.79 -0.52 -3.41
CA PHE A 32 -1.98 0.90 -3.16
C PHE A 32 -2.70 1.03 -1.82
N LEU A 33 -2.00 1.43 -0.77
CA LEU A 33 -2.56 1.47 0.59
C LEU A 33 -2.59 2.91 1.10
N GLU A 34 -3.71 3.30 1.68
CA GLU A 34 -3.88 4.59 2.35
C GLU A 34 -4.79 4.43 3.56
N ASP A 35 -4.83 5.44 4.44
CA ASP A 35 -5.81 5.47 5.51
C ASP A 35 -6.10 6.91 5.93
N ASP A 36 -7.15 7.12 6.72
CA ASP A 36 -7.64 8.44 7.07
C ASP A 36 -7.06 9.00 8.38
N TYR A 37 -7.70 10.06 8.89
CA TYR A 37 -7.30 10.78 10.09
C TYR A 37 -7.58 10.01 11.39
N GLU A 38 -8.40 8.96 11.37
CA GLU A 38 -8.67 8.09 12.51
C GLU A 38 -7.51 7.12 12.74
N THR A 39 -6.76 6.78 11.68
CA THR A 39 -5.54 5.99 11.81
C THR A 39 -4.46 6.76 12.56
N VAL A 40 -3.73 6.05 13.41
CA VAL A 40 -2.53 6.50 14.13
C VAL A 40 -1.41 5.48 13.90
N PRO A 41 -0.13 5.76 14.24
CA PRO A 41 0.98 4.93 13.79
C PRO A 41 0.85 3.44 14.15
N HIS A 42 0.35 3.12 15.35
CA HIS A 42 0.16 1.74 15.77
C HIS A 42 -1.06 1.06 15.14
N THR A 43 -2.08 1.82 14.72
CA THR A 43 -3.24 1.28 13.99
C THR A 43 -2.84 0.90 12.57
N PHE A 44 -2.18 1.82 11.85
CA PHE A 44 -1.63 1.52 10.53
C PHE A 44 -0.66 0.34 10.56
N ASP A 45 0.22 0.30 11.57
CA ASP A 45 1.19 -0.79 11.78
C ASP A 45 0.52 -2.17 11.93
N ARG A 46 -0.44 -2.30 12.85
CA ARG A 46 -1.13 -3.58 13.10
C ARG A 46 -2.00 -4.00 11.92
N ASP A 47 -2.61 -3.05 11.21
CA ASP A 47 -3.49 -3.34 10.07
C ASP A 47 -2.67 -3.78 8.85
N LEU A 48 -1.51 -3.17 8.64
CA LEU A 48 -0.53 -3.62 7.66
C LEU A 48 0.02 -5.01 8.04
N GLN A 49 0.28 -5.27 9.32
CA GLN A 49 0.72 -6.60 9.76
C GLN A 49 -0.35 -7.67 9.53
N SER A 50 -1.63 -7.35 9.76
CA SER A 50 -2.74 -8.26 9.48
C SER A 50 -2.78 -8.65 8.00
N LEU A 51 -2.61 -7.66 7.12
CA LEU A 51 -2.55 -7.88 5.66
C LEU A 51 -1.34 -8.73 5.25
N ILE A 52 -0.17 -8.49 5.85
CA ILE A 52 1.07 -9.25 5.59
C ILE A 52 0.94 -10.73 5.97
N HIS A 53 0.16 -11.04 7.00
CA HIS A 53 -0.04 -12.42 7.45
C HIS A 53 -1.03 -13.24 6.59
N LEU A 54 -1.60 -12.67 5.53
CA LEU A 54 -2.47 -13.41 4.64
C LEU A 54 -1.69 -14.45 3.82
N PRO A 55 -2.29 -15.60 3.48
CA PRO A 55 -1.60 -16.73 2.84
C PRO A 55 -0.82 -16.36 1.56
N ASP A 56 -1.35 -15.47 0.74
CA ASP A 56 -0.78 -15.10 -0.57
C ASP A 56 0.02 -13.79 -0.55
N PHE A 57 0.29 -13.20 0.63
CA PHE A 57 1.01 -11.93 0.71
C PHE A 57 2.44 -12.03 0.14
N ASN A 58 3.07 -13.20 0.23
CA ASN A 58 4.39 -13.45 -0.35
C ASN A 58 4.45 -13.28 -1.89
N LYS A 59 3.30 -13.16 -2.56
CA LYS A 59 3.21 -12.89 -4.00
C LYS A 59 2.98 -11.41 -4.33
N VAL A 60 2.85 -10.54 -3.32
CA VAL A 60 2.80 -9.09 -3.50
C VAL A 60 4.14 -8.61 -4.01
N LYS A 61 4.11 -7.82 -5.07
CA LYS A 61 5.28 -7.36 -5.82
C LYS A 61 5.74 -5.95 -5.46
N GLY A 62 4.96 -5.20 -4.68
CA GLY A 62 5.33 -3.86 -4.24
C GLY A 62 4.21 -3.15 -3.48
N LEU A 63 4.57 -2.04 -2.85
CA LEU A 63 3.64 -1.17 -2.12
C LEU A 63 3.76 0.27 -2.60
N VAL A 64 2.62 0.92 -2.70
CA VAL A 64 2.48 2.35 -2.89
C VAL A 64 1.61 2.88 -1.74
N ILE A 65 2.12 3.83 -0.98
CA ILE A 65 1.46 4.34 0.23
C ILE A 65 1.04 5.79 0.00
N GLY A 66 -0.26 6.04 0.17
CA GLY A 66 -0.86 7.36 0.09
C GLY A 66 -0.38 8.29 1.20
N ARG A 67 -0.42 9.60 0.96
CA ARG A 67 0.00 10.61 1.93
C ARG A 67 -0.99 10.67 3.11
N PHE A 68 -0.49 10.50 4.32
CA PHE A 68 -1.28 10.56 5.55
C PHE A 68 -1.77 11.98 5.87
N GLN A 69 -2.95 12.06 6.51
CA GLN A 69 -3.45 13.32 7.07
C GLN A 69 -2.61 13.74 8.29
N LYS A 70 -2.47 15.06 8.53
CA LYS A 70 -1.66 15.58 9.64
C LYS A 70 -2.08 15.07 11.02
N LYS A 71 -3.39 14.80 11.21
CA LYS A 71 -3.96 14.30 12.47
C LYS A 71 -3.50 12.88 12.81
N SER A 72 -3.15 12.07 11.80
CA SER A 72 -2.66 10.71 11.99
C SER A 72 -1.28 10.66 12.67
N LYS A 73 -0.51 11.76 12.65
CA LYS A 73 0.83 11.89 13.26
C LYS A 73 1.85 10.83 12.80
N ILE A 74 1.65 10.24 11.62
CA ILE A 74 2.61 9.34 10.99
C ILE A 74 3.64 10.21 10.27
N THR A 75 4.85 10.29 10.82
CA THR A 75 5.99 10.96 10.19
C THR A 75 6.71 10.00 9.24
N ASP A 76 7.51 10.54 8.31
CA ASP A 76 8.33 9.72 7.40
C ASP A 76 9.27 8.77 8.15
N GLU A 77 9.81 9.21 9.30
CA GLU A 77 10.66 8.39 10.17
C GLU A 77 9.89 7.22 10.79
N LEU A 78 8.67 7.48 11.30
CA LEU A 78 7.82 6.45 11.87
C LEU A 78 7.35 5.47 10.80
N LEU A 79 6.94 5.96 9.63
CA LEU A 79 6.57 5.10 8.51
C LEU A 79 7.75 4.23 8.07
N THR A 80 8.94 4.81 7.92
CA THR A 80 10.16 4.07 7.61
C THR A 80 10.43 2.98 8.64
N LYS A 81 10.24 3.27 9.93
CA LYS A 81 10.38 2.29 11.01
C LYS A 81 9.34 1.17 10.91
N ILE A 82 8.07 1.51 10.70
CA ILE A 82 6.97 0.54 10.51
C ILE A 82 7.31 -0.43 9.37
N ILE A 83 7.74 0.09 8.22
CA ILE A 83 8.11 -0.72 7.05
C ILE A 83 9.33 -1.60 7.35
N LYS A 84 10.41 -1.04 7.90
CA LYS A 84 11.65 -1.79 8.20
C LYS A 84 11.52 -2.87 9.28
N THR A 85 10.41 -2.89 10.03
CA THR A 85 10.14 -3.97 10.99
C THR A 85 9.50 -5.21 10.36
N LYS A 86 9.07 -5.15 9.10
CA LYS A 86 8.41 -6.22 8.37
C LYS A 86 9.37 -6.83 7.34
N LYS A 87 9.94 -7.98 7.68
CA LYS A 87 10.95 -8.66 6.82
C LYS A 87 10.39 -9.07 5.47
N GLU A 88 9.08 -9.31 5.40
CA GLU A 88 8.33 -9.63 4.20
C GLU A 88 8.40 -8.50 3.16
N LEU A 89 8.71 -7.26 3.59
CA LEU A 89 8.82 -6.09 2.71
C LEU A 89 10.26 -5.81 2.24
N ASP A 90 11.27 -6.50 2.77
CA ASP A 90 12.69 -6.17 2.54
C ASP A 90 13.10 -6.26 1.05
N ASN A 91 12.38 -7.09 0.27
CA ASN A 91 12.75 -7.43 -1.10
C ASN A 91 11.78 -6.87 -2.16
N ILE A 92 10.83 -6.02 -1.77
CA ILE A 92 9.88 -5.40 -2.70
C ILE A 92 9.96 -3.86 -2.63
N PRO A 93 9.78 -3.15 -3.76
CA PRO A 93 9.77 -1.70 -3.76
C PRO A 93 8.59 -1.14 -2.95
N VAL A 94 8.89 -0.15 -2.10
CA VAL A 94 7.90 0.62 -1.35
C VAL A 94 8.06 2.10 -1.70
N ILE A 95 6.99 2.72 -2.18
CA ILE A 95 6.90 4.17 -2.45
C ILE A 95 5.88 4.75 -1.49
N ALA A 96 6.18 5.89 -0.86
CA ALA A 96 5.27 6.56 0.08
C ALA A 96 5.05 8.03 -0.30
N ASN A 97 4.11 8.68 0.39
CA ASN A 97 3.73 10.08 0.18
C ASN A 97 3.19 10.38 -1.22
N VAL A 98 2.48 9.42 -1.81
CA VAL A 98 1.85 9.57 -3.13
C VAL A 98 0.52 10.33 -3.01
N ASP A 99 0.15 11.06 -4.06
CA ASP A 99 -1.05 11.90 -4.14
C ASP A 99 -2.36 11.08 -4.23
N PHE A 100 -2.65 10.20 -3.28
CA PHE A 100 -3.97 9.57 -3.08
C PHE A 100 -4.25 9.36 -1.58
N GLY A 101 -5.48 8.96 -1.28
CA GLY A 101 -5.99 8.82 0.10
C GLY A 101 -6.70 10.08 0.58
N HIS A 102 -6.69 10.35 1.89
CA HIS A 102 -7.51 11.39 2.51
C HIS A 102 -6.87 12.80 2.54
N THR A 103 -5.90 13.08 1.68
CA THR A 103 -5.29 14.42 1.49
C THR A 103 -5.49 14.94 0.07
N ASP A 104 -5.40 16.24 -0.17
CA ASP A 104 -5.50 16.83 -1.52
C ASP A 104 -4.13 17.29 -2.04
N PRO A 105 -3.89 17.21 -3.37
CA PRO A 105 -4.74 16.61 -4.40
C PRO A 105 -4.77 15.06 -4.36
N LYS A 106 -5.75 14.45 -5.05
CA LYS A 106 -5.90 12.99 -5.19
C LYS A 106 -5.91 12.60 -6.67
N ILE A 107 -5.07 11.64 -7.05
CA ILE A 107 -5.14 10.96 -8.34
C ILE A 107 -6.26 9.92 -8.33
N THR A 108 -6.75 9.56 -9.51
CA THR A 108 -7.62 8.40 -9.71
C THR A 108 -6.81 7.27 -10.31
N PHE A 109 -7.04 6.03 -9.86
CA PHE A 109 -6.37 4.84 -10.37
C PHE A 109 -7.36 3.65 -10.45
N PRO A 110 -7.12 2.72 -11.39
CA PRO A 110 -8.00 1.57 -11.63
C PRO A 110 -7.71 0.40 -10.67
N ILE A 111 -8.68 0.00 -9.84
CA ILE A 111 -8.57 -1.30 -9.13
C ILE A 111 -8.71 -2.43 -10.16
N GLY A 112 -7.73 -3.34 -10.20
CA GLY A 112 -7.63 -4.37 -11.23
C GLY A 112 -6.92 -3.94 -12.53
N GLY A 113 -6.46 -2.68 -12.61
CA GLY A 113 -5.57 -2.23 -13.69
C GLY A 113 -4.12 -2.64 -13.47
N GLU A 114 -3.24 -2.32 -14.42
CA GLU A 114 -1.82 -2.69 -14.40
C GLU A 114 -0.94 -1.46 -14.14
N VAL A 115 0.10 -1.63 -13.33
CA VAL A 115 1.04 -0.56 -12.95
C VAL A 115 2.49 -1.05 -12.93
N GLU A 116 3.41 -0.17 -13.32
CA GLU A 116 4.85 -0.32 -13.16
C GLU A 116 5.38 0.69 -12.12
N ILE A 117 6.19 0.24 -11.17
CA ILE A 117 6.86 1.09 -10.19
C ILE A 117 8.38 0.90 -10.18
N THR A 118 9.11 2.00 -10.07
CA THR A 118 10.58 2.01 -10.00
C THR A 118 11.05 2.89 -8.84
N THR A 119 12.05 2.40 -8.10
CA THR A 119 12.68 3.09 -6.95
C THR A 119 14.19 3.27 -7.11
N ILE A 120 14.83 2.51 -8.00
CA ILE A 120 16.28 2.54 -8.24
C ILE A 120 16.58 3.60 -9.30
N LYS A 121 17.53 4.52 -9.01
CA LYS A 121 17.91 5.69 -9.83
C LYS A 121 16.84 6.80 -9.94
N LYS A 122 15.57 6.44 -10.08
CA LYS A 122 14.44 7.37 -10.15
C LYS A 122 13.20 6.72 -9.53
N THR A 123 12.44 7.52 -8.78
CA THR A 123 11.10 7.10 -8.33
C THR A 123 10.07 7.40 -9.41
N SER A 124 9.31 6.39 -9.85
CA SER A 124 8.20 6.56 -10.78
C SER A 124 7.11 5.54 -10.56
N ILE A 125 5.88 5.94 -10.87
CA ILE A 125 4.67 5.10 -10.90
C ILE A 125 4.02 5.35 -12.26
N LYS A 126 3.79 4.30 -13.04
CA LYS A 126 3.20 4.38 -14.38
C LYS A 126 2.03 3.40 -14.48
N ILE A 127 0.82 3.93 -14.68
CA ILE A 127 -0.38 3.10 -14.90
C ILE A 127 -0.39 2.72 -16.38
N GLU A 128 -0.31 1.42 -16.67
CA GLU A 128 -0.26 0.87 -18.04
C GLU A 128 -1.66 0.57 -18.59
N LYS A 129 -2.58 0.11 -17.73
CA LYS A 129 -3.93 -0.28 -18.10
C LYS A 129 -4.93 0.20 -17.06
N HIS A 130 -6.01 0.85 -17.51
CA HIS A 130 -7.03 1.45 -16.66
C HIS A 130 -8.46 1.15 -17.12
#